data_AF-A0A960NZI6-F1
#
_entry.id   AF-A0A960NZI6-F1
#
_cell.length_a   1.000
_cell.length_b   1.000
_cell.length_c   1.000
_cell.angle_alpha   90.00
_cell.angle_beta   90.00
_cell.angle_gamma   90.00
#
_symmetry.space_group_name_H-M   'P 1'
#
loop_
_entity.id
_entity.type
_entity.pdbx_description
1 polymer ?
#
loop_
_entity_poly.entity_id
_entity_poly.type
_entity_poly.pdbx_seq_one_letter_code
_entity_poly.pdbx_strand_id
1 'polypeptide(L)'
;MSETRDRTVAPWLRNLFAFALLATAAGALQAKTNLVAFGVHEAARQGSFEAGGIAWTCNGELCGGEGPDDMALWPEACAALVRESGPLVAFGSLAKRFDLAQLDRCNREGAQPAVPAAPSAAPAPAAPSAPAAAPAPPEAPNLEICNGADDDGDGEVDEGVRLTV
;
A
#
# COMPACT_ATOMS: atom_id res chain seq x y z
N MET A 1 53.87 26.09 58.25
CA MET A 1 52.47 25.89 58.69
C MET A 1 51.57 26.35 57.55
N SER A 2 51.06 25.41 56.75
CA SER A 2 50.02 25.69 55.76
C SER A 2 49.13 24.45 55.65
N GLU A 3 47.93 24.60 56.19
CA GLU A 3 46.84 23.66 56.37
C GLU A 3 46.27 23.16 55.02
N THR A 4 46.28 21.84 54.81
CA THR A 4 45.51 21.17 53.74
C THR A 4 44.02 21.21 54.08
N ARG A 5 43.26 22.04 53.36
CA ARG A 5 41.80 22.12 53.50
C ARG A 5 41.13 20.99 52.70
N ASP A 6 40.92 19.87 53.36
CA ASP A 6 40.10 18.75 52.93
C ASP A 6 38.67 19.25 52.63
N ARG A 7 38.25 19.14 51.35
CA ARG A 7 36.89 19.46 50.90
C ARG A 7 36.07 18.17 50.95
N THR A 8 35.57 17.85 52.14
CA THR A 8 34.57 16.80 52.33
C THR A 8 33.24 17.26 51.73
N VAL A 9 32.99 16.87 50.48
CA VAL A 9 31.71 17.08 49.80
C VAL A 9 30.68 16.17 50.46
N ALA A 10 29.66 16.76 51.06
CA ALA A 10 28.71 16.04 51.88
C ALA A 10 27.88 15.00 51.06
N PRO A 11 27.63 13.79 51.60
CA PRO A 11 27.09 12.65 50.85
C PRO A 11 25.61 12.79 50.42
N TRP A 12 24.92 13.86 50.83
CA TRP A 12 23.51 14.09 50.49
C TRP A 12 23.30 14.70 49.09
N LEU A 13 24.35 15.15 48.40
CA LEU A 13 24.26 15.70 47.03
C LEU A 13 24.23 14.63 45.91
N ARG A 14 24.25 13.33 46.24
CA ARG A 14 24.31 12.23 45.25
C ARG A 14 22.94 11.66 44.84
N ASN A 15 21.82 12.30 45.18
CA ASN A 15 20.47 11.77 44.96
C ASN A 15 19.48 12.75 44.28
N LEU A 16 19.96 13.61 43.37
CA LEU A 16 19.09 14.47 42.54
C LEU A 16 19.00 14.05 41.06
N PHE A 17 19.46 12.84 40.71
CA PHE A 17 19.37 12.29 39.34
C PHE A 17 18.41 11.10 39.22
N ALA A 18 17.28 11.16 39.94
CA ALA A 18 16.22 10.18 39.77
C ALA A 18 14.90 10.90 39.46
N PHE A 19 14.27 10.48 38.36
CA PHE A 19 12.92 10.79 37.90
C PHE A 19 12.66 12.16 37.24
N ALA A 20 12.94 12.22 35.93
CA ALA A 20 12.04 12.88 34.98
C ALA A 20 12.29 12.36 33.55
N LEU A 21 12.09 11.05 33.32
CA LEU A 21 11.88 10.51 31.97
C LEU A 21 10.39 10.66 31.66
N LEU A 22 9.95 11.89 31.39
CA LEU A 22 8.68 12.13 30.72
C LEU A 22 8.85 11.69 29.27
N ALA A 23 8.46 10.46 28.98
CA ALA A 23 8.23 10.03 27.62
C ALA A 23 7.08 10.87 27.07
N THR A 24 7.40 11.94 26.33
CA THR A 24 6.42 12.61 25.49
C THR A 24 6.08 11.63 24.37
N ALA A 25 4.99 10.87 24.54
CA ALA A 25 4.31 10.26 23.42
C ALA A 25 3.73 11.40 22.58
N ALA A 26 4.57 12.02 21.76
CA ALA A 26 4.14 12.87 20.66
C ALA A 26 3.57 11.93 19.60
N GLY A 27 2.34 11.44 19.83
CA GLY A 27 1.53 10.97 18.73
C GLY A 27 1.35 12.18 17.82
N ALA A 28 1.99 12.16 16.65
CA ALA A 28 1.72 13.15 15.63
C ALA A 28 0.20 13.11 15.37
N LEU A 29 -0.50 14.23 15.58
CA LEU A 29 -1.84 14.39 15.04
C LEU A 29 -1.68 14.41 13.52
N GLN A 30 -1.75 13.23 12.90
CA GLN A 30 -1.85 13.16 11.45
C GLN A 30 -3.22 13.68 11.07
N ALA A 31 -3.24 14.63 10.13
CA ALA A 31 -4.49 15.07 9.54
C ALA A 31 -5.09 13.88 8.78
N LYS A 32 -6.34 13.58 9.08
CA LYS A 32 -7.07 12.49 8.47
C LYS A 32 -8.03 13.02 7.41
N THR A 33 -8.34 12.19 6.42
CA THR A 33 -9.30 12.50 5.38
C THR A 33 -10.22 11.31 5.10
N ASN A 34 -11.43 11.61 4.65
CA ASN A 34 -12.37 10.58 4.19
C ASN A 34 -11.89 10.06 2.85
N LEU A 35 -11.47 8.80 2.83
CA LEU A 35 -11.17 8.07 1.61
C LEU A 35 -12.41 7.32 1.14
N VAL A 36 -12.59 7.30 -0.16
CA VAL A 36 -13.67 6.64 -0.88
C VAL A 36 -13.06 5.84 -2.02
N ALA A 37 -13.52 4.61 -2.16
CA ALA A 37 -13.16 3.72 -3.25
C ALA A 37 -14.41 3.14 -3.89
N PHE A 38 -14.36 2.91 -5.20
CA PHE A 38 -15.42 2.27 -5.96
C PHE A 38 -14.85 1.08 -6.73
N GLY A 39 -15.46 -0.09 -6.57
CA GLY A 39 -15.09 -1.35 -7.23
C GLY A 39 -15.70 -1.50 -8.62
N VAL A 40 -15.15 -2.43 -9.42
CA VAL A 40 -15.74 -2.80 -10.74
C VAL A 40 -17.03 -3.63 -10.59
N HIS A 41 -17.16 -4.29 -9.43
CA HIS A 41 -18.26 -5.15 -9.02
C HIS A 41 -18.48 -5.02 -7.52
N GLU A 42 -19.51 -5.69 -7.00
CA GLU A 42 -19.74 -5.83 -5.56
C GLU A 42 -18.45 -6.30 -4.87
N ALA A 43 -18.03 -5.57 -3.85
CA ALA A 43 -16.77 -5.85 -3.17
C ALA A 43 -16.77 -7.30 -2.68
N ALA A 44 -15.66 -8.01 -2.93
CA ALA A 44 -15.50 -9.40 -2.50
C ALA A 44 -15.69 -9.54 -0.97
N ARG A 45 -15.43 -8.46 -0.22
CA ARG A 45 -15.66 -8.37 1.22
C ARG A 45 -16.61 -7.22 1.56
N GLN A 46 -17.75 -7.59 2.14
CA GLN A 46 -18.79 -6.68 2.63
C GLN A 46 -18.62 -6.34 4.12
N GLY A 47 -19.17 -5.20 4.54
CA GLY A 47 -19.16 -4.76 5.94
C GLY A 47 -17.84 -4.10 6.35
N SER A 48 -17.60 -4.02 7.67
CA SER A 48 -16.44 -3.31 8.21
C SER A 48 -15.23 -4.23 8.41
N PHE A 49 -14.06 -3.79 7.97
CA PHE A 49 -12.79 -4.51 8.14
C PHE A 49 -11.59 -3.55 8.11
N GLU A 50 -10.43 -4.03 8.57
CA GLU A 50 -9.18 -3.26 8.51
C GLU A 50 -8.32 -3.71 7.33
N ALA A 51 -7.81 -2.75 6.55
CA ALA A 51 -6.85 -2.98 5.49
C ALA A 51 -5.91 -1.77 5.36
N GLY A 52 -4.60 -2.00 5.32
CA GLY A 52 -3.59 -0.93 5.19
C GLY A 52 -3.60 0.06 6.35
N GLY A 53 -3.98 -0.39 7.56
CA GLY A 53 -4.12 0.45 8.75
C GLY A 53 -5.35 1.36 8.75
N ILE A 54 -6.28 1.15 7.82
CA ILE A 54 -7.52 1.93 7.69
C ILE A 54 -8.70 1.01 7.95
N ALA A 55 -9.64 1.48 8.76
CA ALA A 55 -10.94 0.85 8.92
C ALA A 55 -11.82 1.23 7.73
N TRP A 56 -12.12 0.24 6.89
CA TRP A 56 -13.01 0.35 5.75
C TRP A 56 -14.39 -0.16 6.09
N THR A 57 -15.40 0.39 5.44
CA THR A 57 -16.75 -0.16 5.40
C THR A 57 -17.20 -0.20 3.95
N CYS A 58 -17.43 -1.41 3.43
CA CYS A 58 -17.92 -1.62 2.08
C CYS A 58 -19.41 -1.98 2.11
N ASN A 59 -20.18 -1.37 1.20
CA ASN A 59 -21.58 -1.68 0.94
C ASN A 59 -21.80 -1.73 -0.58
N GLY A 60 -21.83 -2.94 -1.11
CA GLY A 60 -21.89 -3.16 -2.56
C GLY A 60 -20.54 -2.83 -3.19
N GLU A 61 -20.53 -1.92 -4.17
CA GLU A 61 -19.33 -1.49 -4.90
C GLU A 61 -18.59 -0.33 -4.20
N LEU A 62 -19.22 0.30 -3.21
CA LEU A 62 -18.68 1.48 -2.54
C LEU A 62 -18.02 1.11 -1.23
N CYS A 63 -16.76 1.50 -1.05
CA CYS A 63 -16.02 1.39 0.20
C CYS A 63 -15.63 2.77 0.71
N GLY A 64 -15.81 3.01 2.00
CA GLY A 64 -15.42 4.26 2.66
C GLY A 64 -14.57 3.99 3.91
N GLY A 65 -13.59 4.85 4.17
CA GLY A 65 -12.73 4.76 5.35
C GLY A 65 -12.09 6.10 5.67
N GLU A 66 -11.46 6.20 6.84
CA GLU A 66 -10.74 7.40 7.26
C GLU A 66 -9.23 7.13 7.25
N GLY A 67 -8.53 7.75 6.31
CA GLY A 67 -7.11 7.52 6.06
C GLY A 67 -6.25 8.78 6.22
N PRO A 68 -4.93 8.68 5.98
CA PRO A 68 -4.04 9.84 6.01
C PRO A 68 -4.38 10.82 4.88
N ASP A 69 -4.23 12.12 5.15
CA ASP A 69 -4.39 13.17 4.12
C ASP A 69 -3.21 13.23 3.13
N ASP A 70 -2.08 12.65 3.52
CA ASP A 70 -0.89 12.52 2.68
C ASP A 70 -1.10 11.46 1.58
N MET A 71 -1.21 11.94 0.33
CA MET A 71 -1.34 11.10 -0.85
C MET A 71 -0.14 10.18 -1.08
N ALA A 72 1.03 10.46 -0.49
CA ALA A 72 2.17 9.55 -0.59
C ALA A 72 1.89 8.20 0.09
N LEU A 73 0.95 8.16 1.05
CA LEU A 73 0.55 6.95 1.79
C LEU A 73 -0.64 6.22 1.15
N TRP A 74 -1.28 6.82 0.15
CA TRP A 74 -2.47 6.26 -0.49
C TRP A 74 -2.21 5.00 -1.32
N PRO A 75 -1.06 4.81 -2.00
CA PRO A 75 -0.83 3.59 -2.78
C PRO A 75 -0.90 2.31 -1.95
N GLU A 76 -0.32 2.32 -0.74
CA GLU A 76 -0.34 1.17 0.17
C GLU A 76 -1.76 0.88 0.68
N ALA A 77 -2.49 1.93 1.09
CA ALA A 77 -3.88 1.84 1.51
C ALA A 77 -4.78 1.26 0.40
N CYS A 78 -4.58 1.73 -0.82
CA CYS A 78 -5.31 1.28 -1.99
C CYS A 78 -5.01 -0.20 -2.29
N ALA A 79 -3.73 -0.60 -2.35
CA ALA A 79 -3.36 -1.98 -2.64
C ALA A 79 -3.84 -2.94 -1.53
N ALA A 80 -3.81 -2.51 -0.27
CA ALA A 80 -4.36 -3.28 0.84
C ALA A 80 -5.89 -3.44 0.74
N LEU A 81 -6.61 -2.40 0.35
CA LEU A 81 -8.05 -2.50 0.11
C LEU A 81 -8.35 -3.46 -1.04
N VAL A 82 -7.63 -3.35 -2.17
CA VAL A 82 -7.80 -4.23 -3.34
C VAL A 82 -7.64 -5.71 -2.98
N ARG A 83 -6.71 -6.07 -2.09
CA ARG A 83 -6.54 -7.47 -1.63
C ARG A 83 -7.79 -8.04 -0.98
N GLU A 84 -8.59 -7.19 -0.35
CA GLU A 84 -9.78 -7.59 0.41
C GLU A 84 -11.06 -7.39 -0.40
N SER A 85 -11.17 -6.29 -1.15
CA SER A 85 -12.38 -5.89 -1.89
C SER A 85 -12.39 -6.33 -3.35
N GLY A 86 -11.23 -6.62 -3.94
CA GLY A 86 -11.06 -6.77 -5.38
C GLY A 86 -10.74 -5.45 -6.08
N PRO A 87 -10.63 -5.47 -7.43
CA PRO A 87 -10.16 -4.33 -8.21
C PRO A 87 -11.06 -3.10 -8.10
N LEU A 88 -10.44 -1.93 -8.13
CA LEU A 88 -11.09 -0.62 -8.00
C LEU A 88 -11.10 0.13 -9.33
N VAL A 89 -12.18 0.84 -9.62
CA VAL A 89 -12.28 1.78 -10.76
C VAL A 89 -12.10 3.24 -10.32
N ALA A 90 -12.12 3.51 -9.01
CA ALA A 90 -11.79 4.81 -8.45
C ALA A 90 -11.26 4.67 -7.02
N PHE A 91 -10.31 5.53 -6.66
CA PHE A 91 -9.78 5.65 -5.30
C PHE A 91 -9.39 7.11 -5.03
N GLY A 92 -9.76 7.63 -3.85
CA GLY A 92 -9.30 8.94 -3.42
C GLY A 92 -10.10 9.53 -2.26
N SER A 93 -10.12 10.84 -2.15
CA SER A 93 -10.93 11.62 -1.23
C SER A 93 -11.84 12.58 -2.00
N LEU A 94 -12.62 13.39 -1.26
CA LEU A 94 -13.42 14.46 -1.86
C LEU A 94 -12.58 15.51 -2.60
N ALA A 95 -11.31 15.69 -2.22
CA ALA A 95 -10.45 16.75 -2.76
C ALA A 95 -9.46 16.24 -3.83
N LYS A 96 -9.03 14.97 -3.74
CA LYS A 96 -7.98 14.41 -4.60
C LYS A 96 -8.33 12.98 -4.96
N ARG A 97 -7.95 12.55 -6.15
CA ARG A 97 -8.26 11.22 -6.67
C ARG A 97 -7.10 10.71 -7.48
N PHE A 98 -6.93 9.39 -7.49
CA PHE A 98 -5.96 8.75 -8.35
C PHE A 98 -6.31 8.98 -9.82
N ASP A 99 -5.29 9.23 -10.63
CA ASP A 99 -5.39 9.07 -12.09
C ASP A 99 -5.34 7.59 -12.47
N LEU A 100 -5.51 7.30 -13.77
CA LEU A 100 -5.55 5.93 -14.27
C LEU A 100 -4.25 5.17 -14.00
N ALA A 101 -3.09 5.81 -14.21
CA ALA A 101 -1.81 5.15 -14.01
C ALA A 101 -1.54 4.82 -12.52
N GLN A 102 -2.02 5.66 -11.62
CA GLN A 102 -1.98 5.42 -10.17
C GLN A 102 -2.93 4.28 -9.76
N LEU A 103 -4.13 4.27 -10.32
CA LEU A 103 -5.13 3.24 -10.07
C LEU A 103 -4.66 1.87 -10.59
N ASP A 104 -4.15 1.80 -11.81
CA ASP A 104 -3.61 0.57 -12.42
C ASP A 104 -2.45 0.00 -11.63
N ARG A 105 -1.58 0.86 -11.10
CA ARG A 105 -0.48 0.44 -10.23
C ARG A 105 -1.00 -0.19 -8.95
N CYS A 106 -1.90 0.50 -8.25
CA CYS A 106 -2.49 -0.01 -7.02
C CYS A 106 -3.23 -1.34 -7.24
N ASN A 107 -4.06 -1.44 -8.28
CA ASN A 107 -4.82 -2.65 -8.58
C ASN A 107 -3.90 -3.85 -8.84
N ARG A 108 -2.80 -3.65 -9.59
CA ARG A 108 -1.79 -4.70 -9.81
C ARG A 108 -1.08 -5.10 -8.52
N GLU A 109 -0.69 -4.14 -7.68
CA GLU A 109 -0.02 -4.40 -6.40
C GLU A 109 -0.94 -5.08 -5.37
N GLY A 110 -2.25 -4.82 -5.44
CA GLY A 110 -3.25 -5.46 -4.61
C GLY A 110 -3.68 -6.84 -5.11
N ALA A 111 -3.67 -7.07 -6.42
CA ALA A 111 -3.97 -8.38 -7.01
C ALA A 111 -2.84 -9.41 -6.83
N GLN A 112 -1.60 -8.93 -6.61
CA GLN A 112 -0.47 -9.82 -6.35
C GLN A 112 -0.72 -10.65 -5.08
N PRO A 113 -0.53 -11.98 -5.12
CA PRO A 113 -0.49 -12.80 -3.92
C PRO A 113 0.50 -12.19 -2.94
N ALA A 114 0.19 -12.22 -1.64
CA ALA A 114 1.12 -11.78 -0.61
C ALA A 114 2.39 -12.62 -0.67
N VAL A 115 3.35 -12.24 -1.52
CA VAL A 115 4.68 -12.81 -1.49
C VAL A 115 5.24 -12.38 -0.14
N PRO A 116 5.65 -13.30 0.75
CA PRO A 116 6.26 -12.89 2.00
C PRO A 116 7.40 -11.96 1.64
N ALA A 117 7.40 -10.74 2.21
CA ALA A 117 8.34 -9.69 1.91
C ALA A 117 9.75 -10.28 1.93
N ALA A 118 10.28 -10.57 0.74
CA ALA A 118 11.68 -10.92 0.60
C ALA A 118 12.43 -9.69 1.09
N PRO A 119 13.34 -9.82 2.07
CA PRO A 119 14.08 -8.67 2.55
C PRO A 119 14.74 -8.02 1.36
N SER A 120 14.50 -6.70 1.20
CA SER A 120 15.05 -5.87 0.13
C SER A 120 16.53 -6.18 -0.09
N ALA A 121 16.79 -7.05 -1.06
CA ALA A 121 18.12 -7.40 -1.51
C ALA A 121 18.41 -6.45 -2.66
N ALA A 122 19.52 -5.73 -2.51
CA ALA A 122 20.34 -4.99 -3.48
C ALA A 122 19.89 -4.99 -4.96
N PRO A 123 20.15 -3.90 -5.72
CA PRO A 123 19.89 -3.89 -7.16
C PRO A 123 20.56 -5.11 -7.80
N ALA A 124 19.74 -5.97 -8.41
CA ALA A 124 20.23 -7.08 -9.19
C ALA A 124 21.22 -6.52 -10.24
N PRO A 125 22.42 -7.11 -10.42
CA PRO A 125 23.26 -6.72 -11.54
C PRO A 125 22.46 -6.92 -12.83
N ALA A 126 22.58 -5.96 -13.75
CA ALA A 126 21.97 -6.01 -15.07
C ALA A 126 22.05 -7.44 -15.63
N ALA A 127 20.89 -8.07 -15.80
CA ALA A 127 20.81 -9.36 -16.42
C ALA A 127 21.45 -9.24 -17.82
N PRO A 128 22.37 -10.14 -18.20
CA PRO A 128 22.84 -10.20 -19.57
C PRO A 128 21.64 -10.50 -20.48
N SER A 129 21.59 -9.81 -21.62
CA SER A 129 20.56 -9.93 -22.66
C SER A 129 20.11 -11.38 -22.83
N ALA A 130 18.81 -11.61 -22.69
CA ALA A 130 18.15 -12.89 -22.83
C ALA A 130 18.55 -13.59 -24.16
N PRO A 131 18.79 -14.91 -24.17
CA PRO A 131 18.73 -15.66 -25.42
C PRO A 131 17.26 -15.81 -25.84
N ALA A 132 17.05 -15.77 -27.15
CA ALA A 132 15.75 -15.90 -27.79
C ALA A 132 15.01 -17.20 -27.41
N ALA A 133 13.72 -17.02 -27.13
CA ALA A 133 12.58 -17.91 -27.37
C ALA A 133 12.74 -19.43 -27.12
N ALA A 134 12.08 -19.91 -26.05
CA ALA A 134 11.43 -21.21 -26.07
C ALA A 134 9.93 -21.00 -26.35
N PRO A 135 9.26 -21.84 -27.17
CA PRO A 135 7.83 -21.69 -27.44
C PRO A 135 7.02 -22.12 -26.21
N ALA A 136 6.14 -21.24 -25.72
CA ALA A 136 5.16 -21.56 -24.69
C ALA A 136 4.07 -22.51 -25.26
N PRO A 137 3.46 -23.36 -24.43
CA PRO A 137 2.39 -24.27 -24.88
C PRO A 137 1.15 -23.49 -25.34
N PRO A 138 0.29 -24.04 -26.22
CA PRO A 138 -0.97 -23.41 -26.58
C PRO A 138 -1.89 -23.40 -25.35
N GLU A 139 -2.07 -22.24 -24.75
CA GLU A 139 -2.99 -22.03 -23.62
C GLU A 139 -4.41 -21.76 -24.14
N ALA A 140 -5.39 -21.97 -23.25
CA ALA A 140 -6.81 -22.15 -23.55
C ALA A 140 -7.46 -20.95 -24.29
N PRO A 141 -8.63 -21.10 -24.93
CA PRO A 141 -9.38 -19.98 -25.50
C PRO A 141 -9.86 -19.08 -24.36
N ASN A 142 -9.03 -18.14 -23.96
CA ASN A 142 -9.38 -17.11 -23.00
C ASN A 142 -9.99 -15.96 -23.82
N LEU A 143 -10.92 -15.24 -23.18
CA LEU A 143 -11.70 -14.20 -23.82
C LEU A 143 -10.95 -12.88 -23.68
N GLU A 144 -10.51 -12.28 -24.79
CA GLU A 144 -9.98 -10.92 -24.81
C GLU A 144 -11.00 -9.90 -24.32
N ILE A 145 -10.53 -8.87 -23.64
CA ILE A 145 -11.32 -7.71 -23.22
C ILE A 145 -10.86 -6.51 -24.06
N CYS A 146 -11.79 -5.70 -24.59
CA CYS A 146 -11.45 -4.47 -25.32
C CYS A 146 -10.78 -3.40 -24.42
N ASN A 147 -9.51 -3.60 -24.09
CA ASN A 147 -8.70 -2.75 -23.23
C ASN A 147 -7.38 -2.32 -23.90
N GLY A 148 -7.09 -2.81 -25.12
CA GLY A 148 -5.86 -2.52 -25.86
C GLY A 148 -4.63 -3.29 -25.38
N ALA A 149 -4.83 -4.39 -24.67
CA ALA A 149 -3.81 -5.36 -24.28
C ALA A 149 -4.11 -6.74 -24.89
N ASP A 150 -3.08 -7.59 -24.90
CA ASP A 150 -3.14 -9.01 -25.24
C ASP A 150 -3.38 -9.75 -23.92
N ASP A 151 -4.63 -10.11 -23.64
CA ASP A 151 -5.06 -10.66 -22.35
C ASP A 151 -4.77 -12.18 -22.24
N ASP A 152 -4.71 -12.89 -23.36
CA ASP A 152 -4.45 -14.33 -23.43
C ASP A 152 -3.02 -14.74 -23.84
N GLY A 153 -2.21 -13.79 -24.30
CA GLY A 153 -0.79 -13.96 -24.61
C GLY A 153 -0.52 -14.64 -25.95
N ASP A 154 -1.49 -14.70 -26.87
CA ASP A 154 -1.32 -15.31 -28.18
C ASP A 154 -0.60 -14.40 -29.21
N GLY A 155 -0.47 -13.11 -28.86
CA GLY A 155 0.23 -12.09 -29.65
C GLY A 155 -0.68 -11.31 -30.61
N GLU A 156 -1.98 -11.58 -30.65
CA GLU A 156 -2.98 -10.69 -31.21
C GLU A 156 -3.51 -9.76 -30.11
N VAL A 157 -4.27 -8.72 -30.48
CA VAL A 157 -4.80 -7.73 -29.52
C VAL A 157 -6.27 -7.51 -29.83
N ASP A 158 -7.10 -7.63 -28.80
CA ASP A 158 -8.56 -7.42 -28.86
C ASP A 158 -9.28 -8.30 -29.91
N GLU A 159 -8.78 -9.50 -30.23
CA GLU A 159 -9.43 -10.44 -31.14
C GLU A 159 -10.63 -11.17 -30.49
N GLY A 160 -11.56 -11.65 -31.31
CA GLY A 160 -12.76 -12.33 -30.80
C GLY A 160 -13.75 -11.43 -30.03
N VAL A 161 -13.40 -10.19 -29.68
CA VAL A 161 -14.30 -9.25 -28.99
C VAL A 161 -15.33 -8.68 -29.98
N ARG A 162 -16.60 -9.01 -29.77
CA ARG A 162 -17.70 -8.42 -30.54
C ARG A 162 -18.12 -7.11 -29.90
N LEU A 163 -17.83 -6.00 -30.59
CA LEU A 163 -18.49 -4.73 -30.33
C LEU A 163 -19.98 -4.86 -30.67
N THR A 164 -20.81 -5.19 -29.69
CA THR A 164 -22.27 -5.02 -29.83
C THR A 164 -22.57 -3.53 -29.76
N VAL A 165 -22.99 -2.97 -30.90
CA VAL A 165 -23.46 -1.60 -31.06
C VAL A 165 -24.84 -1.42 -30.44
#